data_AF-A0A329E4F9-F1
#
_entry.id   AF-A0A329E4F9-F1
#
_cell.length_a   1.000
_cell.length_b   1.000
_cell.length_c   1.000
_cell.angle_alpha   90.00
_cell.angle_beta   90.00
_cell.angle_gamma   90.00
#
_symmetry.space_group_name_H-M   'P 1'
#
loop_
_entity.id
_entity.type
_entity.pdbx_description
1 polymer ?
#
loop_
_entity_poly.entity_id
_entity_poly.type
_entity_poly.pdbx_seq_one_letter_code
_entity_poly.pdbx_strand_id
1 'polypeptide(L)'
;MAALKDLIEFQLKNAQDLSVLLEKEKIAITSRVSTDIEALAKQKTILVNQLQTTDQRIAAHPHVSSLTEDSYLNELTNQIRSVIHDCQQANLINGEALNRAQLSFNKLNNMMQQSLGKVGMTYSATGRTQSVSTLGTNLKA
;
A
#
# COMPACT_ATOMS: atom_id res chain seq x y z
N MET A 1 6.44 29.76 -18.85
CA MET A 1 7.20 28.50 -18.61
C MET A 1 7.74 28.58 -17.20
N ALA A 2 7.48 27.59 -16.33
CA ALA A 2 8.16 27.52 -15.03
C ALA A 2 9.66 27.31 -15.27
N ALA A 3 10.53 27.88 -14.45
CA ALA A 3 11.96 27.63 -14.58
C ALA A 3 12.25 26.17 -14.24
N LEU A 4 13.26 25.57 -14.90
CA LEU A 4 13.66 24.19 -14.62
C LEU A 4 13.99 23.97 -13.13
N LYS A 5 14.60 24.97 -12.50
CA LYS A 5 14.88 25.00 -11.06
C LYS A 5 13.61 24.81 -10.22
N ASP A 6 12.54 25.56 -10.52
CA ASP A 6 11.27 25.47 -9.79
C ASP A 6 10.65 24.08 -9.91
N LEU A 7 10.79 23.42 -11.07
CA LEU A 7 10.28 22.07 -11.28
C LEU A 7 11.03 21.04 -10.43
N ILE A 8 12.35 21.18 -10.30
CA ILE A 8 13.18 20.26 -9.51
C ILE A 8 12.94 20.50 -8.01
N GLU A 9 12.84 21.75 -7.56
CA GLU A 9 12.47 22.07 -6.19
C GLU A 9 11.08 21.52 -5.84
N PHE A 10 10.13 21.61 -6.77
CA PHE A 10 8.81 21.01 -6.61
C PHE A 10 8.88 19.48 -6.54
N GLN A 11 9.73 18.84 -7.35
CA GLN A 11 9.95 17.39 -7.31
C GLN A 11 10.53 16.94 -5.98
N LEU A 12 11.50 17.69 -5.43
CA LEU A 12 12.07 17.43 -4.11
C LEU A 12 11.00 17.52 -3.02
N LYS A 13 10.16 18.56 -3.06
CA LYS A 13 9.05 18.71 -2.11
C LYS A 13 8.08 17.52 -2.19
N ASN A 14 7.69 17.10 -3.38
CA ASN A 14 6.79 15.96 -3.56
C ASN A 14 7.42 14.65 -3.03
N ALA A 15 8.73 14.47 -3.21
CA ALA A 15 9.44 13.29 -2.70
C ALA A 15 9.49 13.29 -1.16
N GLN A 16 9.71 14.46 -0.53
CA GLN A 16 9.66 14.60 0.93
C GLN A 16 8.25 14.38 1.48
N ASP A 17 7.22 14.93 0.84
CA ASP A 17 5.83 14.73 1.21
C ASP A 17 5.46 13.23 1.12
N LEU A 18 6.03 12.50 0.15
CA LEU A 18 5.82 11.05 0.01
C LEU A 18 6.47 10.27 1.15
N SER A 19 7.68 10.65 1.53
CA SER A 19 8.39 10.06 2.67
C SER A 19 7.57 10.22 3.97
N VAL A 20 7.06 11.43 4.24
CA VAL A 20 6.20 11.71 5.40
C VAL A 20 4.89 10.90 5.34
N LEU A 21 4.30 10.75 4.16
CA LEU A 21 3.10 9.96 3.97
C LEU A 21 3.34 8.47 4.27
N LEU A 22 4.46 7.91 3.83
CA LEU A 22 4.83 6.51 4.09
C LEU A 22 5.07 6.24 5.58
N GLU A 23 5.61 7.21 6.32
CA GLU A 23 5.72 7.12 7.77
C GLU A 23 4.35 7.12 8.46
N LYS A 24 3.41 7.96 8.02
CA LYS A 24 2.02 7.92 8.50
C LYS A 24 1.34 6.59 8.16
N GLU A 25 1.59 6.06 6.97
CA GLU A 25 1.08 4.76 6.52
C GLU A 25 1.58 3.63 7.42
N LYS A 26 2.87 3.64 7.78
CA LYS A 26 3.46 2.68 8.73
C LYS A 26 2.73 2.69 10.08
N ILE A 27 2.45 3.88 10.62
CA ILE A 27 1.71 4.05 11.88
C ILE A 27 0.27 3.53 11.73
N ALA A 28 -0.43 3.90 10.67
CA ALA A 28 -1.81 3.46 10.43
C ALA A 28 -1.92 1.93 10.28
N ILE A 29 -0.95 1.29 9.59
CA ILE A 29 -0.86 -0.17 9.46
C ILE A 29 -0.65 -0.83 10.82
N THR A 30 0.27 -0.29 11.63
CA THR A 30 0.61 -0.83 12.95
C THR A 30 -0.58 -0.69 13.92
N SER A 31 -1.28 0.44 13.86
CA SER A 31 -2.51 0.70 14.65
C SER A 31 -3.76 0.00 14.10
N ARG A 32 -3.67 -0.67 12.93
CA ARG A 32 -4.76 -1.42 12.29
C ARG A 32 -6.02 -0.58 12.01
N VAL A 33 -5.84 0.69 11.67
CA VAL A 33 -6.95 1.62 11.38
C VAL A 33 -7.26 1.60 9.88
N SER A 34 -8.22 0.77 9.46
CA SER A 34 -8.52 0.55 8.04
C SER A 34 -8.92 1.83 7.27
N THR A 35 -9.65 2.74 7.90
CA THR A 35 -10.06 4.02 7.29
C THR A 35 -8.87 4.90 6.93
N ASP A 36 -7.87 4.94 7.82
CA ASP A 36 -6.68 5.77 7.66
C ASP A 36 -5.76 5.17 6.60
N ILE A 37 -5.64 3.83 6.57
CA ILE A 37 -4.89 3.12 5.53
C ILE A 37 -5.47 3.43 4.14
N GLU A 38 -6.80 3.41 3.99
CA GLU A 38 -7.45 3.73 2.71
C GLU A 38 -7.25 5.19 2.30
N ALA A 39 -7.40 6.13 3.24
CA ALA A 39 -7.18 7.55 2.99
C ALA A 39 -5.73 7.85 2.57
N LEU A 40 -4.76 7.26 3.27
CA LEU A 40 -3.34 7.40 2.97
C LEU A 40 -2.99 6.75 1.63
N ALA A 41 -3.59 5.61 1.28
CA ALA A 41 -3.39 4.98 -0.03
C ALA A 41 -3.85 5.89 -1.18
N LYS A 42 -5.01 6.54 -1.06
CA LYS A 42 -5.51 7.51 -2.06
C LYS A 42 -4.56 8.70 -2.21
N GLN A 43 -4.09 9.25 -1.10
CA GLN A 43 -3.11 10.35 -1.11
C GLN A 43 -1.79 9.92 -1.74
N LYS A 44 -1.30 8.71 -1.44
CA LYS A 44 -0.10 8.13 -2.07
C LYS A 44 -0.23 8.08 -3.58
N THR A 45 -1.36 7.58 -4.09
CA THR A 45 -1.60 7.51 -5.54
C THR A 45 -1.58 8.89 -6.19
N ILE A 46 -2.19 9.90 -5.57
CA ILE A 46 -2.17 11.27 -6.09
C ILE A 46 -0.73 11.79 -6.17
N LEU A 47 0.03 11.62 -5.09
CA LEU A 47 1.39 12.14 -5.01
C LEU A 47 2.36 11.43 -5.98
N VAL A 48 2.23 10.12 -6.16
CA VAL A 48 3.01 9.36 -7.15
C VAL A 48 2.69 9.82 -8.57
N ASN A 49 1.42 10.08 -8.90
CA ASN A 49 1.05 10.63 -10.20
C ASN A 49 1.61 12.05 -10.41
N GLN A 50 1.66 12.87 -9.35
CA GLN A 50 2.27 14.21 -9.40
C GLN A 50 3.79 14.13 -9.63
N LEU A 51 4.48 13.21 -8.94
CA LEU A 51 5.90 12.93 -9.17
C LEU A 51 6.16 12.51 -10.62
N GLN A 52 5.36 11.59 -11.15
CA GLN A 52 5.48 11.12 -12.53
C GLN A 52 5.25 12.24 -13.55
N THR A 53 4.21 13.05 -13.34
CA THR A 53 3.89 14.18 -14.24
C THR A 53 4.99 15.24 -14.22
N THR A 54 5.56 15.50 -13.05
CA THR A 54 6.65 16.46 -12.88
C THR A 54 7.93 15.94 -13.52
N ASP A 55 8.27 14.66 -13.35
CA ASP A 55 9.41 14.03 -14.03
C ASP A 55 9.27 14.10 -15.56
N GLN A 56 8.08 13.84 -16.11
CA GLN A 56 7.82 13.98 -17.55
C GLN A 56 8.02 15.42 -18.03
N ARG A 57 7.60 16.41 -17.23
CA ARG A 57 7.81 17.83 -17.53
C ARG A 57 9.29 18.22 -17.49
N ILE A 58 10.05 17.68 -16.53
CA ILE A 58 11.50 17.89 -16.43
C ILE A 58 12.19 17.27 -17.65
N ALA A 59 11.84 16.03 -18.02
CA ALA A 59 12.41 15.33 -19.17
C ALA A 59 12.11 16.01 -20.52
N ALA A 60 10.92 16.62 -20.65
CA ALA A 60 10.53 17.37 -21.85
C ALA A 60 11.09 18.82 -21.88
N HIS A 61 11.77 19.27 -20.82
CA HIS A 61 12.23 20.65 -20.73
C HIS A 61 13.46 20.89 -21.63
N PRO A 62 13.51 21.99 -22.42
CA PRO A 62 14.62 22.25 -23.35
C PRO A 62 16.00 22.39 -22.67
N HIS A 63 16.01 22.72 -21.38
CA HIS A 63 17.22 22.95 -20.59
C HIS A 63 17.60 21.74 -19.73
N VAL A 64 17.11 20.54 -20.06
CA VAL A 64 17.42 19.32 -19.29
C VAL A 64 18.93 19.06 -19.18
N SER A 65 19.72 19.46 -20.18
CA SER A 65 21.19 19.39 -20.16
C SER A 65 21.83 20.21 -19.03
N SER A 66 21.14 21.26 -18.56
CA SER A 66 21.61 22.07 -17.43
C SER A 66 21.58 21.31 -16.10
N LEU A 67 20.86 20.18 -16.00
CA LEU A 67 20.93 19.28 -14.83
C LEU A 67 22.33 18.70 -14.60
N THR A 68 23.09 18.51 -15.69
CA THR A 68 24.46 17.97 -15.64
C THR A 68 25.52 19.06 -15.63
N GLU A 69 25.20 20.26 -16.13
CA GLU A 69 26.13 21.39 -16.22
C GLU A 69 26.16 22.22 -14.94
N ASP A 70 25.02 22.35 -14.24
CA ASP A 70 24.92 23.07 -12.98
C ASP A 70 25.10 22.12 -11.79
N SER A 71 26.15 22.36 -11.00
CA SER A 71 26.46 21.59 -9.80
C SER A 71 25.31 21.61 -8.78
N TYR A 72 24.58 22.74 -8.67
CA TYR A 72 23.48 22.87 -7.73
C TYR A 72 22.28 21.99 -8.14
N LEU A 73 21.92 22.00 -9.42
CA LEU A 73 20.82 21.18 -9.93
C LEU A 73 21.15 19.69 -9.92
N ASN A 74 22.42 19.34 -10.15
CA ASN A 74 22.91 17.97 -10.05
C ASN A 74 22.79 17.44 -8.60
N GLU A 75 23.26 18.22 -7.62
CA GLU A 75 23.10 17.87 -6.19
C GLU A 75 21.63 17.68 -5.82
N LEU A 76 20.76 18.60 -6.23
CA LEU A 76 19.32 18.52 -5.94
C LEU A 76 18.69 17.26 -6.55
N THR A 77 19.10 16.91 -7.77
CA THR A 77 18.65 15.67 -8.45
C THR A 77 19.13 14.42 -7.71
N ASN A 78 20.37 14.41 -7.21
CA ASN A 78 20.90 13.29 -6.45
C ASN A 78 20.18 13.15 -5.10
N GLN A 79 19.85 14.27 -4.43
CA GLN A 79 19.02 14.25 -3.23
C GLN A 79 17.64 13.66 -3.50
N ILE A 80 16.96 14.08 -4.57
CA ILE A 80 15.66 13.52 -4.97
C ILE A 80 15.77 12.00 -5.18
N ARG A 81 16.79 11.54 -5.92
CA ARG A 81 17.01 10.10 -6.15
C ARG A 81 17.20 9.33 -4.85
N SER A 82 17.94 9.88 -3.90
CA SER A 82 18.11 9.27 -2.57
C SER A 82 16.78 9.16 -1.83
N VAL A 83 16.02 10.25 -1.76
CA VAL A 83 14.73 10.26 -1.06
C VAL A 83 13.74 9.30 -1.70
N ILE A 84 13.68 9.23 -3.04
CA ILE A 84 12.81 8.30 -3.75
C ILE A 84 13.23 6.84 -3.51
N HIS A 85 14.53 6.57 -3.49
CA HIS A 85 15.04 5.24 -3.14
C HIS A 85 14.60 4.83 -1.73
N ASP A 86 14.70 5.74 -0.75
CA ASP A 86 14.26 5.48 0.62
C ASP A 86 12.74 5.29 0.69
N CYS A 87 11.97 6.07 -0.07
CA CYS A 87 10.52 5.89 -0.21
C CYS A 87 10.18 4.51 -0.79
N GLN A 88 10.94 4.02 -1.76
CA GLN A 88 10.74 2.69 -2.33
C GLN A 88 10.95 1.60 -1.28
N GLN A 89 12.02 1.70 -0.48
CA GLN A 89 12.28 0.75 0.61
C GLN A 89 11.19 0.79 1.68
N ALA A 90 10.79 1.99 2.12
CA ALA A 90 9.71 2.15 3.10
C ALA A 90 8.37 1.58 2.60
N ASN A 91 8.03 1.80 1.32
CA ASN A 91 6.82 1.27 0.72
C ASN A 91 6.83 -0.28 0.62
N LEU A 92 8.01 -0.89 0.36
CA LEU A 92 8.15 -2.35 0.41
C LEU A 92 7.88 -2.90 1.82
N ILE A 93 8.50 -2.30 2.84
CA ILE A 93 8.31 -2.69 4.24
C ILE A 93 6.84 -2.56 4.65
N ASN A 94 6.19 -1.45 4.30
CA ASN A 94 4.77 -1.23 4.56
C ASN A 94 3.89 -2.27 3.84
N GLY A 95 4.21 -2.61 2.58
CA GLY A 95 3.51 -3.63 1.81
C GLY A 95 3.59 -5.02 2.46
N GLU A 96 4.77 -5.41 2.94
CA GLU A 96 4.93 -6.67 3.69
C GLU A 96 4.15 -6.68 5.00
N ALA A 97 4.17 -5.56 5.75
CA ALA A 97 3.44 -5.44 7.00
C ALA A 97 1.93 -5.61 6.78
N LEU A 98 1.40 -5.02 5.71
CA LEU A 98 0.00 -5.13 5.31
C LEU A 98 -0.36 -6.56 4.90
N ASN A 99 0.50 -7.23 4.12
CA ASN A 99 0.31 -8.63 3.73
C ASN A 99 0.28 -9.56 4.96
N ARG A 100 1.24 -9.40 5.89
CA ARG A 100 1.26 -10.15 7.15
C ARG A 100 -0.01 -9.93 7.98
N ALA A 101 -0.51 -8.70 8.05
CA ALA A 101 -1.75 -8.39 8.75
C ALA A 101 -2.95 -9.12 8.11
N GLN A 102 -3.04 -9.12 6.78
CA GLN A 102 -4.09 -9.82 6.03
C GLN A 102 -4.05 -11.34 6.22
N LEU A 103 -2.86 -11.95 6.12
CA LEU A 103 -2.68 -13.39 6.35
C LEU A 103 -3.11 -13.81 7.75
N SER A 104 -2.74 -13.01 8.76
CA SER A 104 -3.11 -13.26 10.16
C SER A 104 -4.62 -13.19 10.35
N PHE A 105 -5.28 -12.20 9.74
CA PHE A 105 -6.74 -12.07 9.77
C PHE A 105 -7.44 -13.24 9.08
N ASN A 106 -6.99 -13.64 7.89
CA ASN A 106 -7.53 -14.78 7.17
C ASN A 106 -7.38 -16.09 7.97
N LYS A 107 -6.22 -16.28 8.62
CA LYS A 107 -6.00 -17.44 9.49
C LYS A 107 -6.98 -17.46 10.67
N LEU A 108 -7.19 -16.32 11.34
CA LEU A 108 -8.17 -16.20 12.43
C LEU A 108 -9.59 -16.49 11.95
N ASN A 109 -9.99 -15.93 10.81
CA ASN A 109 -11.31 -16.16 10.22
C ASN A 109 -11.53 -17.65 9.89
N ASN A 110 -10.54 -18.31 9.28
CA ASN A 110 -10.59 -19.75 9.02
C ASN A 110 -10.72 -20.57 10.31
N MET A 111 -9.98 -20.21 11.37
CA MET A 111 -10.11 -20.88 12.67
C MET A 111 -11.48 -20.64 13.32
N MET A 112 -12.05 -19.44 13.21
CA MET A 112 -13.40 -19.15 13.68
C MET A 112 -14.46 -19.97 12.94
N GLN A 113 -14.37 -20.08 11.61
CA GLN A 113 -15.29 -20.89 10.81
C GLN A 113 -15.19 -22.39 11.16
N GLN A 114 -13.96 -22.90 11.34
CA GLN A 114 -13.73 -24.27 11.82
C GLN A 114 -14.26 -24.49 13.24
N SER A 115 -14.12 -23.50 14.11
CA SER A 115 -14.68 -23.54 15.47
C SER A 115 -16.20 -23.53 15.44
N LEU A 116 -16.86 -22.64 14.68
CA LEU A 116 -18.31 -22.59 14.53
C LEU A 116 -18.88 -23.88 13.92
N GLY A 117 -18.19 -24.49 12.94
CA GLY A 117 -18.53 -25.81 12.42
C GLY A 117 -18.39 -26.95 13.44
N LYS A 118 -17.59 -26.76 14.50
CA LYS A 118 -17.44 -27.70 15.63
C LYS A 118 -18.30 -27.34 16.86
N VAL A 119 -18.73 -26.09 17.03
CA VAL A 119 -19.62 -25.66 18.13
C VAL A 119 -21.06 -26.17 17.90
N GLY A 120 -21.44 -26.52 16.66
CA GLY A 120 -22.62 -27.33 16.39
C GLY A 120 -22.51 -28.81 16.83
N MET A 121 -21.35 -29.23 17.35
CA MET A 121 -21.04 -30.61 17.75
C MET A 121 -20.68 -30.75 19.24
N THR A 122 -21.18 -29.86 20.09
CA THR A 122 -21.15 -30.11 21.54
C THR A 122 -22.40 -30.89 21.97
N TYR A 123 -22.20 -32.20 22.10
CA TYR A 123 -22.94 -33.16 22.93
C TYR A 123 -24.45 -32.89 23.13
N SER A 124 -25.30 -33.46 22.28
CA SER A 124 -26.53 -34.04 22.85
C SER A 124 -26.12 -35.28 23.63
N ALA A 125 -26.47 -35.35 24.91
CA ALA A 125 -26.11 -36.39 25.86
C ALA A 125 -26.74 -37.78 25.55
N THR A 126 -27.07 -38.09 24.30
CA THR A 126 -27.88 -39.26 23.91
C THR A 126 -27.28 -40.09 22.76
N GLY A 127 -25.97 -40.02 22.54
CA GLY A 127 -25.21 -41.11 21.91
C GLY A 127 -25.72 -41.62 20.55
N ARG A 128 -26.17 -40.74 19.65
CA ARG A 128 -26.45 -41.11 18.25
C ARG A 128 -25.99 -40.02 17.29
N THR A 129 -24.82 -40.23 16.68
CA THR A 129 -24.40 -39.50 15.49
C THR A 129 -25.10 -40.08 14.27
N GLN A 130 -26.20 -39.45 13.85
CA GLN A 130 -26.78 -39.74 12.54
C GLN A 130 -26.00 -38.94 11.49
N SER A 131 -25.01 -39.58 10.88
CA SER A 131 -24.39 -39.14 9.63
C SER A 131 -25.11 -39.83 8.48
N VAL A 132 -26.20 -39.26 7.99
CA VAL A 132 -26.82 -39.64 6.71
C VAL A 132 -27.58 -38.41 6.19
N SER A 133 -27.01 -37.69 5.21
CA SER A 133 -27.06 -37.96 3.76
C SER A 133 -28.41 -37.56 3.16
N THR A 134 -28.46 -36.42 2.45
CA THR A 134 -28.72 -36.37 0.99
C THR A 134 -28.64 -34.91 0.52
N LEU A 135 -27.60 -34.58 -0.25
CA LEU A 135 -27.74 -33.53 -1.26
C LEU A 135 -28.80 -34.02 -2.25
N GLY A 136 -30.01 -33.50 -2.15
CA GLY A 136 -31.14 -33.97 -2.94
C GLY A 136 -32.36 -33.09 -2.81
N THR A 137 -32.26 -31.84 -3.24
CA THR A 137 -33.45 -31.09 -3.69
C THR A 137 -33.32 -30.83 -5.18
N ASN A 138 -34.17 -31.53 -5.91
CA ASN A 138 -34.37 -31.59 -7.34
C ASN A 138 -34.49 -30.19 -7.98
N LEU A 139 -33.53 -29.80 -8.82
CA LEU A 139 -33.74 -28.82 -9.88
C LEU A 139 -34.39 -29.57 -11.06
N LYS A 140 -35.68 -29.35 -11.29
CA LYS A 140 -36.38 -29.79 -12.51
C LYS A 140 -35.98 -28.85 -13.67
N ALA A 141 -35.51 -29.45 -14.76
CA ALA A 141 -35.56 -28.91 -16.12
C ALA A 141 -36.90 -29.23 -16.76
#